data_AF-A0A7V4GHQ1-F1
#
_entry.id   AF-A0A7V4GHQ1-F1
#
_cell.length_a   1.000
_cell.length_b   1.000
_cell.length_c   1.000
_cell.angle_alpha   90.00
_cell.angle_beta   90.00
_cell.angle_gamma   90.00
#
_symmetry.space_group_name_H-M   'P 1'
#
loop_
_entity.id
_entity.type
_entity.pdbx_description
1 polymer ?
#
loop_
_entity_poly.entity_id
_entity_poly.type
_entity_poly.pdbx_seq_one_letter_code
_entity_poly.pdbx_strand_id
1 'polypeptide(L)'
;MALRVDARDVLDPNARTRRAFRGRIVGRFVRAGPNAWDDYVYESEDGGPIDVLPGVPIQVEKLGAEFRLRRGGRVVRVAWEAPPEARGAAENDERALRRRFLEECVDGFAEAAGPGPAAVIARKLRG
;
A
#
# COMPACT_ATOMS: atom_id res chain seq x y z
N MET A 1 1.38 10.24 -19.06
CA MET A 1 1.00 11.38 -18.19
C MET A 1 1.59 11.13 -16.82
N ALA A 2 2.17 12.14 -16.18
CA ALA A 2 2.67 12.02 -14.82
C ALA A 2 1.48 11.90 -13.85
N LEU A 3 1.44 10.84 -13.03
CA LEU A 3 0.41 10.67 -12.01
C LEU A 3 0.68 11.66 -10.87
N ARG A 4 -0.27 12.55 -10.60
CA ARG A 4 -0.21 13.53 -9.52
C ARG A 4 -1.21 13.14 -8.42
N VAL A 5 -0.80 13.24 -7.17
CA VAL A 5 -1.56 12.78 -5.99
C VAL A 5 -1.49 13.84 -4.90
N ASP A 6 -2.61 14.13 -4.24
CA ASP A 6 -2.65 15.05 -3.09
C ASP A 6 -1.70 14.58 -1.97
N ALA A 7 -1.09 15.53 -1.24
CA ALA A 7 -0.18 15.23 -0.15
C ALA A 7 -0.77 14.34 0.94
N ARG A 8 -2.09 14.40 1.16
CA ARG A 8 -2.83 13.58 2.14
C ARG A 8 -3.06 12.16 1.64
N ASP A 9 -3.15 11.98 0.32
CA ASP A 9 -3.48 10.72 -0.34
C ASP A 9 -2.26 9.96 -0.86
N VAL A 10 -1.06 10.54 -0.76
CA VAL A 10 0.19 9.92 -1.25
C VAL A 10 0.42 8.56 -0.59
N LEU A 11 0.11 8.44 0.70
CA LEU A 11 0.14 7.20 1.46
C LEU A 11 -0.93 7.26 2.56
N ASP A 12 -2.08 6.64 2.29
CA ASP A 12 -3.14 6.37 3.26
C ASP A 12 -3.28 4.86 3.43
N PRO A 13 -2.57 4.26 4.43
CA PRO A 13 -2.53 2.81 4.57
C PRO A 13 -3.91 2.19 4.81
N ASN A 14 -4.33 1.32 3.90
CA ASN A 14 -5.60 0.60 3.96
C ASN A 14 -5.43 -0.91 4.19
N ALA A 15 -4.19 -1.38 4.36
CA ALA A 15 -3.91 -2.73 4.81
C ALA A 15 -2.56 -2.86 5.56
N ARG A 16 -2.30 -4.07 6.07
CA ARG A 16 -1.00 -4.49 6.57
C ARG A 16 -0.52 -5.75 5.87
N THR A 17 0.79 -5.94 5.81
CA THR A 17 1.36 -7.16 5.25
C THR A 17 1.22 -8.31 6.24
N ARG A 18 0.70 -9.47 5.78
CA ARG A 18 0.50 -10.66 6.61
C ARG A 18 1.79 -11.42 6.87
N ARG A 19 2.63 -11.53 5.85
CA ARG A 19 3.84 -12.36 5.83
C ARG A 19 4.98 -11.65 5.11
N ALA A 20 6.18 -12.24 5.19
CA ALA A 20 7.29 -11.80 4.38
C ALA A 20 7.10 -12.21 2.91
N PHE A 21 7.42 -11.32 1.98
CA PHE A 21 7.41 -11.61 0.54
C PHE A 21 8.33 -10.65 -0.20
N ARG A 22 8.62 -10.97 -1.46
CA ARG A 22 9.45 -10.14 -2.33
C ARG A 22 8.59 -9.24 -3.20
N GLY A 23 9.06 -8.03 -3.44
CA GLY A 23 8.48 -7.09 -4.38
C GLY A 23 9.56 -6.38 -5.18
N ARG A 24 9.15 -5.62 -6.18
CA ARG A 24 10.01 -4.74 -6.96
C ARG A 24 9.51 -3.32 -6.88
N ILE A 25 10.38 -2.36 -6.58
CA ILE A 25 10.02 -0.95 -6.68
C ILE A 25 9.88 -0.59 -8.15
N VAL A 26 8.69 -0.14 -8.53
CA VAL A 26 8.35 0.30 -9.89
C VAL A 26 8.31 1.83 -10.02
N GLY A 27 8.41 2.52 -8.89
CA GLY A 27 8.59 3.97 -8.86
C GLY A 27 8.47 4.56 -7.46
N ARG A 28 8.53 5.88 -7.40
CA ARG A 28 8.42 6.65 -6.15
C ARG A 28 7.55 7.88 -6.32
N PHE A 29 7.09 8.41 -5.19
CA PHE A 29 6.38 9.67 -5.13
C PHE A 29 7.31 10.75 -4.60
N VAL A 30 7.48 11.83 -5.38
CA VAL A 30 8.30 13.00 -5.04
C VAL A 30 7.39 14.21 -4.91
N ARG A 31 7.62 15.08 -3.92
CA ARG A 31 6.85 16.33 -3.81
C ARG A 31 7.08 17.21 -5.03
N ALA A 32 6.01 17.79 -5.54
CA ALA A 32 6.04 18.72 -6.67
C ALA A 32 6.63 20.09 -6.32
N GLY A 33 6.73 20.41 -5.03
CA GLY A 33 7.22 21.68 -4.53
C GLY A 33 7.76 21.61 -3.10
N PRO A 34 8.21 22.75 -2.55
CA PRO A 34 8.88 22.82 -1.25
C PRO A 34 7.94 22.73 -0.05
N ASN A 35 6.63 22.92 -0.23
CA ASN A 35 5.68 22.95 0.86
C ASN A 35 5.25 21.53 1.25
N ALA A 36 5.00 21.32 2.55
CA ALA A 36 4.57 20.02 3.06
C ALA A 36 3.22 19.56 2.49
N TRP A 37 2.40 20.50 1.99
CA TRP A 37 1.07 20.30 1.42
C TRP A 37 1.06 20.23 -0.10
N ASP A 38 2.23 20.40 -0.75
CA ASP A 38 2.31 20.28 -2.19
C ASP A 38 2.05 18.83 -2.61
N ASP A 39 1.37 18.69 -3.73
CA ASP A 39 1.09 17.39 -4.33
C ASP A 39 2.37 16.59 -4.58
N TYR A 40 2.20 15.29 -4.69
CA TYR A 40 3.24 14.38 -5.12
C TYR A 40 3.09 14.03 -6.59
N VAL A 41 4.22 13.89 -7.27
CA VAL A 41 4.32 13.35 -8.63
C VAL A 41 4.94 11.96 -8.55
N TYR A 42 4.34 11.03 -9.28
CA TYR A 42 4.90 9.70 -9.48
C TYR A 42 6.03 9.75 -10.50
N GLU A 43 7.22 9.34 -10.08
CA GLU A 43 8.38 9.08 -10.92
C GLU A 43 8.49 7.57 -11.13
N SER A 44 8.32 7.12 -12.37
CA SER A 44 8.57 5.72 -12.74
C SER A 44 10.07 5.47 -12.71
N GLU A 45 10.52 4.59 -11.83
CA GLU A 45 11.93 4.18 -11.70
C GLU A 45 12.01 2.72 -11.29
N ASP A 46 12.98 1.97 -11.83
CA ASP A 46 13.30 0.64 -11.30
C ASP A 46 14.17 0.81 -10.06
N GLY A 47 13.54 0.78 -8.88
CA GLY A 47 14.24 0.88 -7.60
C GLY A 47 14.79 -0.47 -7.11
N GLY A 48 14.69 -1.52 -7.93
CA GLY A 48 15.19 -2.85 -7.62
C GLY A 48 14.28 -3.67 -6.70
N PRO A 49 14.72 -4.91 -6.37
CA PRO A 49 13.97 -5.80 -5.49
C PRO A 49 13.98 -5.32 -4.04
N ILE A 50 12.92 -5.65 -3.32
CA ILE A 50 12.79 -5.40 -1.89
C ILE A 50 12.18 -6.61 -1.19
N ASP A 51 12.64 -6.84 0.04
CA ASP A 51 11.99 -7.73 0.99
C ASP A 51 10.99 -6.93 1.81
N VAL A 52 9.72 -7.32 1.74
CA VAL A 52 8.65 -6.74 2.53
C VAL A 52 8.41 -7.64 3.72
N LEU A 53 8.55 -7.08 4.92
CA LEU A 53 8.36 -7.80 6.18
C LEU A 53 6.88 -7.84 6.59
N PRO A 54 6.47 -8.76 7.48
CA PRO A 54 5.14 -8.76 8.08
C PRO A 54 4.85 -7.51 8.89
N GLY A 55 3.58 -7.13 9.01
CA GLY A 55 3.08 -6.04 9.84
C GLY A 55 3.30 -4.63 9.28
N VAL A 56 3.87 -4.50 8.08
CA VAL A 56 4.16 -3.22 7.42
C VAL A 56 2.83 -2.59 6.95
N PRO A 57 2.52 -1.34 7.33
CA PRO A 57 1.38 -0.62 6.79
C PRO A 57 1.58 -0.30 5.31
N ILE A 58 0.59 -0.64 4.49
CA ILE A 58 0.61 -0.43 3.04
C ILE A 58 -0.71 0.17 2.57
N GLN A 59 -0.66 0.88 1.44
CA GLN A 59 -1.84 1.24 0.68
C GLN A 59 -1.90 0.36 -0.56
N VAL A 60 -2.85 -0.56 -0.61
CA VAL A 60 -3.07 -1.40 -1.79
C VAL A 60 -3.71 -0.59 -2.90
N GLU A 61 -3.18 -0.73 -4.12
CA GLU A 61 -3.70 -0.06 -5.30
C GLU A 61 -5.02 -0.70 -5.77
N LYS A 62 -5.83 0.10 -6.48
CA LYS A 62 -7.12 -0.37 -7.02
C LYS A 62 -6.93 -1.47 -8.06
N LEU A 63 -5.86 -1.40 -8.84
CA LEU A 63 -5.55 -2.30 -9.95
C LEU A 63 -4.17 -2.95 -9.75
N GLY A 64 -4.02 -4.16 -10.28
CA GLY A 64 -2.78 -4.93 -10.20
C GLY A 64 -2.44 -5.44 -8.79
N ALA A 65 -1.36 -6.21 -8.72
CA ALA A 65 -0.74 -6.66 -7.47
C ALA A 65 0.30 -5.63 -6.98
N GLU A 66 -0.13 -4.38 -6.85
CA GLU A 66 0.72 -3.25 -6.48
C GLU A 66 0.24 -2.57 -5.20
N PHE A 67 1.19 -1.95 -4.50
CA PHE A 67 0.91 -1.23 -3.26
C PHE A 67 1.94 -0.12 -3.04
N ARG A 68 1.59 0.84 -2.19
CA ARG A 68 2.50 1.87 -1.68
C ARG A 68 2.92 1.55 -0.26
N LEU A 69 4.16 1.85 0.06
CA LEU A 69 4.66 1.82 1.43
C LEU A 69 5.68 2.94 1.66
N ARG A 70 6.01 3.17 2.94
CA ARG A 70 7.07 4.09 3.33
C ARG A 70 8.39 3.36 3.52
N ARG A 71 9.43 3.78 2.79
CA ARG A 71 10.80 3.25 2.89
C ARG A 71 11.78 4.40 2.99
N GLY A 72 12.58 4.46 4.06
CA GLY A 72 13.60 5.51 4.24
C GLY A 72 13.05 6.93 4.13
N GLY A 73 11.85 7.19 4.66
CA GLY A 73 11.16 8.49 4.58
C GLY A 73 10.51 8.80 3.22
N ARG A 74 10.66 7.94 2.21
CA ARG A 74 10.05 8.09 0.88
C ARG A 74 8.84 7.19 0.74
N VAL A 75 7.86 7.63 -0.07
CA VAL A 75 6.75 6.76 -0.48
C VAL A 75 7.12 6.13 -1.81
N VAL A 76 7.11 4.81 -1.86
CA VAL A 76 7.45 4.02 -3.06
C VAL A 76 6.25 3.19 -3.48
N ARG A 77 6.11 2.97 -4.79
CA ARG A 77 5.18 2.03 -5.37
C ARG A 77 5.91 0.73 -5.67
N VAL A 78 5.31 -0.38 -5.27
CA VAL A 78 5.92 -1.71 -5.31
C VAL A 78 4.97 -2.65 -6.01
N ALA A 79 5.48 -3.40 -6.98
CA ALA A 79 4.81 -4.55 -7.57
C ALA A 79 5.20 -5.82 -6.80
N TRP A 80 4.23 -6.65 -6.47
CA TRP A 80 4.46 -7.95 -5.85
C TRP A 80 5.18 -8.89 -6.82
N GLU A 81 6.29 -9.49 -6.39
CA GLU A 81 6.97 -10.54 -7.15
C GLU A 81 6.37 -11.89 -6.75
N ALA A 82 5.32 -12.30 -7.45
CA ALA A 82 4.70 -13.60 -7.22
C ALA A 82 5.72 -14.72 -7.42
N PRO A 83 5.78 -15.71 -6.50
CA PRO A 83 6.72 -16.80 -6.61
C PRO A 83 6.38 -17.69 -7.82
N PRO A 84 7.33 -18.49 -8.33
CA PRO A 84 7.15 -19.27 -9.56
C PRO A 84 5.89 -20.16 -9.55
N GLU A 85 5.58 -20.78 -8.41
CA GLU A 85 4.37 -21.59 -8.19
C GLU A 85 3.07 -20.77 -8.32
N ALA A 86 3.13 -19.47 -8.03
CA ALA A 86 2.00 -18.56 -8.18
C ALA A 86 1.85 -18.04 -9.63
N ARG A 87 2.90 -18.09 -10.45
CA ARG A 87 2.88 -17.62 -11.86
C ARG A 87 2.17 -18.61 -12.79
N GLY A 88 2.34 -19.92 -12.57
CA GLY A 88 1.80 -20.96 -13.46
C GLY A 88 0.27 -21.03 -13.60
N ALA A 89 -0.50 -20.29 -12.78
CA ALA A 89 -1.95 -20.18 -12.89
C ALA A 89 -2.46 -18.75 -13.19
N ALA A 90 -1.58 -17.75 -13.26
CA ALA A 90 -1.94 -16.33 -13.30
C ALA A 90 -1.16 -15.52 -14.34
N GLU A 91 -0.33 -16.17 -15.18
CA GLU A 91 0.67 -15.51 -16.05
C GLU A 91 0.09 -14.47 -17.02
N ASN A 92 -1.23 -14.50 -17.29
CA ASN A 92 -1.91 -13.50 -18.12
C ASN A 92 -3.18 -12.89 -17.48
N ASP A 93 -3.45 -13.16 -16.20
CA ASP A 93 -4.64 -12.64 -15.51
C ASP A 93 -4.23 -11.76 -14.31
N GLU A 94 -4.12 -10.46 -14.56
CA GLU A 94 -3.82 -9.45 -13.54
C GLU A 94 -4.81 -9.48 -12.37
N ARG A 95 -6.07 -9.85 -12.61
CA ARG A 95 -7.10 -9.95 -11.57
C ARG A 95 -6.85 -11.17 -10.69
N ALA A 96 -6.46 -12.30 -11.28
CA ALA A 96 -6.05 -13.49 -10.53
C ALA A 96 -4.78 -13.23 -9.70
N LEU A 97 -3.79 -12.56 -10.29
CA LEU A 97 -2.56 -12.18 -9.60
C LEU A 97 -2.85 -11.26 -8.40
N ARG A 98 -3.68 -10.24 -8.61
CA ARG A 98 -4.13 -9.34 -7.54
C ARG A 98 -4.87 -10.09 -6.44
N ARG A 99 -5.79 -10.98 -6.81
CA ARG A 99 -6.55 -11.78 -5.82
C ARG A 99 -5.60 -12.60 -4.95
N ARG A 100 -4.63 -13.29 -5.56
CA ARG A 100 -3.60 -14.05 -4.83
C ARG A 100 -2.75 -13.17 -3.91
N PHE A 101 -2.29 -12.01 -4.41
CA PHE A 101 -1.56 -11.05 -3.58
C PHE A 101 -2.34 -10.69 -2.32
N LEU A 102 -3.61 -10.32 -2.49
CA LEU A 102 -4.47 -9.97 -1.36
C LEU A 102 -4.69 -11.14 -0.41
N GLU A 103 -4.96 -12.34 -0.94
CA GLU A 103 -5.23 -13.54 -0.15
C GLU A 103 -4.00 -14.04 0.62
N GLU A 104 -2.81 -13.94 0.04
CA GLU A 104 -1.60 -14.53 0.62
C GLU A 104 -0.79 -13.54 1.48
N CYS A 105 -0.75 -12.27 1.07
CA CYS A 105 0.23 -11.31 1.55
C CYS A 105 -0.37 -10.17 2.35
N VAL A 106 -1.70 -9.98 2.34
CA VAL A 106 -2.35 -8.80 2.88
C VAL A 106 -3.40 -9.17 3.93
N ASP A 107 -3.29 -8.55 5.09
CA ASP A 107 -4.40 -8.44 6.04
C ASP A 107 -5.05 -7.07 5.83
N GLY A 108 -6.35 -7.06 5.49
CA GLY A 108 -7.09 -5.81 5.51
C GLY A 108 -6.96 -5.16 6.89
N PHE A 109 -6.89 -3.82 6.95
CA PHE A 109 -7.24 -3.17 8.21
C PHE A 109 -8.72 -3.49 8.43
N ALA A 110 -9.02 -4.54 9.19
CA ALA A 110 -10.29 -4.57 9.88
C ALA A 110 -10.33 -3.24 10.65
N GLU A 111 -11.33 -2.40 10.38
CA GLU A 111 -11.77 -1.46 11.42
C GLU A 111 -11.88 -2.32 12.66
N ALA A 112 -10.98 -2.13 13.62
CA ALA A 112 -11.10 -2.78 14.90
C ALA A 112 -12.55 -2.53 15.32
N ALA A 113 -13.31 -3.60 15.57
CA ALA A 113 -14.63 -3.53 16.16
C ALA A 113 -14.46 -2.90 17.55
N GLY A 114 -14.32 -1.58 17.57
CA GLY A 114 -14.22 -0.71 18.71
C GLY A 114 -15.45 0.19 18.72
N PRO A 115 -15.87 0.67 19.89
CA PRO A 115 -17.07 1.49 19.99
C PRO A 115 -16.88 2.72 19.10
N GLY A 116 -17.77 2.92 18.13
CA GLY A 116 -17.69 4.03 17.20
C GLY A 116 -17.64 5.40 17.91
N PRO A 117 -17.33 6.48 17.19
CA PRO A 117 -17.10 7.82 17.78
C PRO A 117 -18.19 8.26 18.78
N ALA A 118 -19.44 7.87 18.53
CA ALA A 118 -20.58 8.13 19.41
C ALA A 118 -20.45 7.50 20.82
N ALA A 119 -19.88 6.29 20.93
CA ALA A 119 -19.69 5.59 22.20
C ALA A 119 -18.51 6.14 23.03
N VAL A 120 -17.48 6.68 22.36
CA VAL A 120 -16.39 7.42 23.02
C VAL A 120 -16.90 8.76 23.58
N ILE A 121 -17.78 9.45 22.83
CA ILE A 121 -18.39 10.71 23.27
C ILE A 121 -19.35 10.48 24.46
N ALA A 122 -20.18 9.44 24.41
CA ALA A 122 -21.11 9.11 25.50
C ALA A 122 -20.38 8.78 26.82
N ARG A 123 -19.17 8.21 26.77
CA ARG A 123 -18.37 7.91 27.95
C ARG A 123 -17.74 9.16 28.58
N LYS A 124 -17.42 10.19 27.80
CA LYS A 124 -16.81 11.44 28.29
C LYS A 124 -17.82 12.41 28.92
N LEU A 125 -19.11 12.28 28.60
CA LEU A 125 -20.16 13.18 29.12
C LEU A 125 -20.85 12.65 30.39
N ARG A 126 -20.47 11.47 30.88
CA ARG A 126 -20.99 10.88 32.14
C ARG A 126 -19.98 10.95 33.30
N GLY A 127 -18.82 11.56 33.08
CA GLY A 127 -17.78 11.77 34.10
C GLY A 127 -17.68 13.23 34.49
#